data_AF-A0A2T9ZLE8-F1
#
_entry.id   AF-A0A2T9ZLE8-F1
#
_cell.length_a   1.000
_cell.length_b   1.000
_cell.length_c   1.000
_cell.angle_alpha   90.00
_cell.angle_beta   90.00
_cell.angle_gamma   90.00
#
_symmetry.space_group_name_H-M   'P 1'
#
loop_
_entity.id
_entity.type
_entity.pdbx_description
1 polymer ?
#
loop_
_entity_poly.entity_id
_entity_poly.type
_entity_poly.pdbx_seq_one_letter_code
_entity_poly.pdbx_strand_id
1 'polypeptide(L)'
;MPNNKKKSLKKIKNIANAHPYSRKAHQLQRATNRADKISAQHKQAERSKYHLVTQKYLWFREQAKRLVQTNIEQHQPQQEKEIDEIQLDISNSTSTSLPKFIQRENLISLTKKYLSRNDKLIASILANKRPNRPLSAKDELFISSVNTEKREASSSGIRVPDLSSKSTLDALFAWNGDHNAIDHIKSITLKIQS
;
A
#
# COMPACT_ATOMS: atom_id res chain seq x y z
N MET A 1 -44.19 -9.61 -16.88
CA MET A 1 -42.86 -9.35 -17.47
C MET A 1 -42.22 -10.69 -17.85
N PRO A 2 -41.99 -10.99 -19.14
CA PRO A 2 -41.47 -12.30 -19.53
C PRO A 2 -40.05 -12.50 -19.01
N ASN A 3 -39.78 -13.74 -18.58
CA ASN A 3 -38.59 -14.18 -17.87
C ASN A 3 -37.30 -13.99 -18.70
N ASN A 4 -36.64 -12.83 -18.53
CA ASN A 4 -35.41 -12.47 -19.24
C ASN A 4 -34.19 -13.22 -18.68
N LYS A 5 -34.18 -14.56 -18.83
CA LYS A 5 -33.06 -15.42 -18.45
C LYS A 5 -31.86 -15.11 -19.35
N LYS A 6 -30.90 -14.35 -18.81
CA LYS A 6 -29.62 -14.03 -19.49
C LYS A 6 -28.87 -15.33 -19.78
N LYS A 7 -28.64 -15.64 -21.06
CA LYS A 7 -27.93 -16.86 -21.49
C LYS A 7 -26.43 -16.68 -21.26
N SER A 8 -25.80 -17.65 -20.60
CA SER A 8 -24.34 -17.80 -20.53
C SER A 8 -23.84 -18.48 -21.81
N LEU A 9 -22.55 -18.33 -22.13
CA LEU A 9 -21.90 -19.00 -23.27
C LEU A 9 -22.21 -20.51 -23.31
N LYS A 10 -22.21 -21.17 -22.14
CA LYS A 10 -22.54 -22.59 -21.97
C LYS A 10 -23.97 -22.95 -22.40
N LYS A 11 -24.88 -21.98 -22.48
CA LYS A 11 -26.31 -22.19 -22.79
C LYS A 11 -26.64 -21.95 -24.28
N ILE A 12 -25.68 -21.54 -25.10
CA ILE A 12 -25.88 -21.30 -26.53
C ILE A 12 -25.50 -22.57 -27.30
N LYS A 13 -26.46 -23.22 -27.96
CA LYS A 13 -26.25 -24.46 -28.72
C LYS A 13 -25.84 -24.19 -30.17
N ASN A 14 -25.06 -25.09 -30.77
CA ASN A 14 -24.59 -25.07 -32.16
C ASN A 14 -23.89 -23.75 -32.51
N ILE A 15 -22.82 -23.43 -31.79
CA ILE A 15 -22.02 -22.20 -31.97
C ILE A 15 -21.19 -22.27 -33.25
N ALA A 16 -20.62 -23.43 -33.58
CA ALA A 16 -19.72 -23.62 -34.71
C ALA A 16 -20.36 -23.35 -36.09
N ASN A 17 -21.67 -23.58 -36.23
CA ASN A 17 -22.40 -23.40 -37.49
C ASN A 17 -23.15 -22.06 -37.56
N ALA A 18 -22.84 -21.10 -36.69
CA ALA A 18 -23.53 -19.81 -36.66
C ALA A 18 -22.95 -18.84 -37.70
N HIS A 19 -23.78 -18.33 -38.62
CA HIS A 19 -23.37 -17.28 -39.55
C HIS A 19 -23.07 -15.97 -38.80
N PRO A 20 -22.08 -15.15 -39.22
CA PRO A 20 -21.67 -13.92 -38.53
C PRO A 20 -22.81 -12.94 -38.24
N TYR A 21 -23.76 -12.78 -39.17
CA TYR A 21 -24.91 -11.88 -39.02
C TYR A 21 -26.16 -12.54 -38.42
N SER A 22 -26.06 -13.81 -37.97
CA SER A 22 -27.22 -14.51 -37.41
C SER A 22 -27.59 -14.01 -36.02
N ARG A 23 -28.87 -14.18 -35.64
CA ARG A 23 -29.35 -13.96 -34.25
C ARG A 23 -28.51 -14.73 -33.22
N LYS A 24 -27.94 -15.88 -33.62
CA LYS A 24 -27.10 -16.70 -32.76
C LYS A 24 -25.71 -16.09 -32.56
N ALA A 25 -25.10 -15.54 -33.61
CA ALA A 25 -23.85 -14.79 -33.49
C ALA A 25 -24.01 -13.56 -32.57
N HIS A 26 -25.10 -12.81 -32.70
CA HIS A 26 -25.40 -11.72 -31.76
C HIS A 26 -25.62 -12.20 -30.31
N GLN A 27 -26.25 -13.36 -30.11
CA GLN A 27 -26.37 -13.96 -28.75
C GLN A 27 -24.99 -14.33 -28.18
N LEU A 28 -24.10 -14.87 -29.02
CA LEU A 28 -22.73 -15.21 -28.63
C LEU A 28 -21.96 -13.96 -28.21
N GLN A 29 -21.95 -12.92 -29.05
CA GLN A 29 -21.29 -11.63 -28.76
C GLN A 29 -21.80 -10.99 -27.46
N ARG A 30 -23.11 -11.05 -27.20
CA ARG A 30 -23.66 -10.55 -25.92
C ARG A 30 -23.19 -11.37 -24.73
N ALA A 31 -23.06 -12.68 -24.89
CA ALA A 31 -22.60 -13.56 -23.83
C ALA A 31 -21.10 -13.40 -23.56
N THR A 32 -20.27 -13.22 -24.59
CA THR A 32 -18.82 -12.93 -24.45
C THR A 32 -18.61 -11.59 -23.76
N ASN A 33 -19.19 -10.51 -24.28
CA ASN A 33 -19.03 -9.16 -23.72
C ASN A 33 -19.49 -9.10 -22.26
N ARG A 34 -20.52 -9.88 -21.89
CA ARG A 34 -20.97 -10.00 -20.51
C ARG A 34 -19.95 -10.75 -19.66
N ALA A 35 -19.41 -11.87 -20.13
CA ALA A 35 -18.39 -12.62 -19.42
C ALA A 35 -17.16 -11.73 -19.16
N ASP A 36 -16.72 -10.99 -20.18
CA ASP A 36 -15.60 -10.04 -20.09
C ASP A 36 -15.89 -8.91 -19.12
N LYS A 37 -17.11 -8.34 -19.16
CA LYS A 37 -17.51 -7.31 -18.19
C LYS A 37 -17.50 -7.83 -16.76
N ILE A 38 -18.03 -9.03 -16.52
CA ILE A 38 -18.08 -9.62 -15.17
C ILE A 38 -16.67 -9.94 -14.67
N SER A 39 -15.80 -10.51 -15.51
CA SER A 39 -14.42 -10.82 -15.13
C SER A 39 -13.61 -9.55 -14.86
N ALA A 40 -13.76 -8.52 -15.70
CA ALA A 40 -13.14 -7.21 -15.49
C ALA A 40 -13.64 -6.53 -14.22
N GLN A 41 -14.95 -6.55 -13.96
CA GLN A 41 -15.55 -5.99 -12.75
C GLN A 41 -15.04 -6.71 -11.49
N HIS A 42 -14.96 -8.04 -11.51
CA HIS A 42 -14.39 -8.82 -10.41
C HIS A 42 -12.93 -8.45 -10.16
N LYS A 43 -12.10 -8.41 -11.22
CA LYS A 43 -10.69 -8.02 -11.13
C LYS A 43 -10.52 -6.59 -10.60
N GLN A 44 -11.39 -5.67 -11.00
CA GLN A 44 -11.38 -4.29 -10.51
C GLN A 44 -11.76 -4.22 -9.04
N ALA A 45 -12.82 -4.92 -8.61
CA ALA A 45 -13.25 -4.96 -7.22
C ALA A 45 -12.15 -5.50 -6.30
N GLU A 46 -11.52 -6.62 -6.68
CA GLU A 46 -10.39 -7.19 -5.93
C GLU A 46 -9.22 -6.20 -5.85
N ARG A 47 -8.82 -5.59 -6.98
CA ARG A 47 -7.76 -4.57 -6.98
C ARG A 47 -8.09 -3.40 -6.06
N SER A 48 -9.30 -2.85 -6.13
CA SER A 48 -9.73 -1.72 -5.31
C SER A 48 -9.76 -2.06 -3.82
N LYS A 49 -10.15 -3.28 -3.46
CA LYS A 49 -10.19 -3.76 -2.07
C LYS A 49 -8.80 -3.76 -1.43
N TYR A 50 -7.80 -4.28 -2.13
CA TYR A 50 -6.43 -4.38 -1.59
C TYR A 50 -5.57 -3.16 -1.87
N HIS A 51 -5.98 -2.27 -2.79
CA HIS A 51 -5.19 -1.12 -3.24
C HIS A 51 -4.67 -0.28 -2.07
N LEU A 52 -5.51 0.07 -1.10
CA LEU A 52 -5.11 0.94 0.00
C LEU A 52 -4.06 0.27 0.91
N VAL A 53 -4.21 -1.03 1.18
CA VAL A 53 -3.26 -1.81 1.98
C VAL A 53 -1.93 -1.95 1.22
N THR A 54 -1.98 -2.25 -0.08
CA THR A 54 -0.79 -2.35 -0.92
C THR A 54 -0.03 -1.01 -0.95
N GLN A 55 -0.72 0.10 -1.20
CA GLN A 55 -0.11 1.44 -1.24
C GLN A 55 0.52 1.82 0.09
N LYS A 56 -0.14 1.46 1.19
CA LYS A 56 0.43 1.63 2.53
C LYS A 56 1.77 0.91 2.65
N TYR A 57 1.82 -0.39 2.36
CA TYR A 57 3.06 -1.18 2.52
C TYR A 57 4.17 -0.68 1.58
N LEU A 58 3.83 -0.26 0.36
CA LEU A 58 4.78 0.35 -0.58
C LEU A 58 5.39 1.63 0.00
N TRP A 59 4.57 2.49 0.61
CA TRP A 59 5.06 3.70 1.26
C TRP A 59 6.04 3.36 2.40
N PHE A 60 5.69 2.43 3.28
CA PHE A 60 6.57 2.01 4.39
C PHE A 60 7.88 1.39 3.87
N ARG A 61 7.82 0.59 2.80
CA ARG A 61 9.00 0.03 2.12
C ARG A 61 9.94 1.14 1.64
N GLU A 62 9.40 2.14 0.95
CA GLU A 62 10.20 3.27 0.44
C GLU A 62 10.84 4.06 1.57
N GLN A 63 10.09 4.35 2.64
CA GLN A 63 10.67 5.04 3.80
C GLN A 63 11.76 4.22 4.49
N ALA A 64 11.56 2.90 4.65
CA ALA A 64 12.56 2.01 5.21
C ALA A 64 13.84 1.95 4.35
N LYS A 65 13.71 1.89 3.02
CA LYS A 65 14.87 1.97 2.10
C LYS A 65 15.63 3.29 2.26
N ARG A 66 14.91 4.41 2.38
CA ARG A 66 15.52 5.74 2.62
C ARG A 66 16.30 5.79 3.92
N LEU A 67 15.75 5.22 5.00
CA LEU A 67 16.45 5.16 6.30
C LEU A 67 17.73 4.31 6.23
N VAL A 68 17.71 3.20 5.50
CA VAL A 68 18.91 2.38 5.28
C VAL A 68 19.96 3.16 4.48
N GLN A 69 19.54 3.85 3.42
CA GLN A 69 20.43 4.65 2.59
C GLN A 69 21.10 5.79 3.37
N THR A 70 20.35 6.52 4.20
CA THR A 70 20.91 7.60 5.02
C THR A 70 21.97 7.09 5.98
N ASN A 71 21.79 5.89 6.57
CA ASN A 71 22.78 5.32 7.49
C ASN A 71 24.09 4.96 6.77
N ILE A 72 24.02 4.55 5.50
CA ILE A 72 25.20 4.22 4.69
C ILE A 72 26.00 5.49 4.34
N GLU A 73 25.30 6.59 4.02
CA GLU A 73 25.95 7.87 3.67
C GLU A 73 26.65 8.53 4.87
N GLN A 74 26.15 8.30 6.10
CA GLN A 74 26.81 8.75 7.34
C GLN A 74 28.07 7.92 7.70
N HIS A 75 28.42 6.90 6.91
CA HIS A 75 29.64 6.10 7.04
C HIS A 75 30.57 6.23 5.83
N GLN A 76 30.49 7.33 5.08
CA GLN A 76 31.55 7.71 4.15
C GLN A 76 32.83 8.05 4.95
N PRO A 77 33.99 7.45 4.64
CA PRO A 77 35.24 7.68 5.35
C PRO A 77 35.77 9.08 5.00
N GLN A 78 35.53 10.04 5.88
CA GLN A 78 36.11 11.40 5.78
C GLN A 78 37.32 11.58 6.72
N GLN A 79 38.08 10.50 7.01
CA GLN A 79 39.32 10.60 7.78
C GLN A 79 40.40 9.66 7.24
N GLU A 80 41.07 10.07 6.17
CA GLU A 80 42.51 9.87 6.07
C GLU A 80 43.17 11.14 6.63
N LYS A 81 43.42 11.14 7.93
CA LYS A 81 44.44 11.99 8.54
C LYS A 81 45.31 11.07 9.38
N GLU A 82 46.58 11.03 8.98
CA GLU A 82 47.76 10.52 9.69
C GLU A 82 47.49 9.89 11.06
N ILE A 83 47.76 8.60 11.10
CA ILE A 83 47.98 7.82 12.30
C ILE A 83 49.36 8.24 12.82
N ASP A 84 49.42 8.81 14.02
CA ASP A 84 50.57 8.63 14.89
C ASP A 84 50.09 8.11 16.24
N GLU A 85 50.82 7.10 16.70
CA GLU A 85 50.57 6.13 17.75
C GLU A 85 50.24 6.73 19.11
N ILE A 86 49.13 6.31 19.75
CA ILE A 86 49.13 6.02 21.19
C ILE A 86 48.31 4.76 21.46
N GLN A 87 48.96 3.88 22.22
CA GLN A 87 48.61 2.51 22.58
C GLN A 87 47.59 2.42 23.73
N LEU A 88 46.95 1.25 23.77
CA LEU A 88 46.48 0.50 24.95
C LEU A 88 45.15 0.87 25.64
N ASP A 89 44.31 -0.18 25.67
CA ASP A 89 43.30 -0.58 26.64
C ASP A 89 42.10 0.34 26.91
N ILE A 90 40.90 -0.21 26.64
CA ILE A 90 39.95 -0.60 27.68
C ILE A 90 38.81 -1.40 27.04
N SER A 91 38.62 -2.60 27.55
CA SER A 91 37.43 -3.42 27.48
C SER A 91 36.14 -2.58 27.48
N ASN A 92 35.39 -2.60 26.39
CA ASN A 92 33.93 -2.48 26.43
C ASN A 92 33.33 -3.25 25.26
N SER A 93 32.59 -4.30 25.63
CA SER A 93 31.63 -5.02 24.81
C SER A 93 30.87 -4.10 23.85
N THR A 94 30.92 -4.40 22.56
CA THR A 94 29.74 -4.21 21.71
C THR A 94 29.84 -5.24 20.61
N SER A 95 29.08 -6.31 20.79
CA SER A 95 28.71 -7.19 19.70
C SER A 95 28.35 -6.32 18.49
N THR A 96 28.91 -6.67 17.35
CA THR A 96 28.62 -6.10 16.02
C THR A 96 27.12 -6.25 15.75
N SER A 97 26.33 -5.38 16.35
CA SER A 97 24.87 -5.43 16.32
C SER A 97 24.42 -4.74 15.05
N LEU A 98 23.55 -5.41 14.31
CA LEU A 98 22.83 -4.83 13.17
C LEU A 98 22.44 -3.37 13.49
N PRO A 99 22.57 -2.43 12.52
CA PRO A 99 22.35 -1.00 12.76
C PRO A 99 21.08 -0.81 13.56
N LYS A 100 21.19 -0.20 14.75
CA LYS A 100 20.21 -0.14 15.84
C LYS A 100 18.78 -0.18 15.29
N PHE A 101 18.33 -1.42 15.22
CA PHE A 101 17.26 -1.88 14.36
C PHE A 101 15.97 -1.11 14.71
N ILE A 102 15.19 -0.63 13.71
CA ILE A 102 14.06 0.33 13.84
C ILE A 102 13.26 0.09 15.12
N GLN A 103 13.61 0.85 16.16
CA GLN A 103 12.93 0.77 17.45
C GLN A 103 11.46 1.12 17.26
N ARG A 104 10.62 0.61 18.17
CA ARG A 104 9.18 0.89 18.19
C ARG A 104 8.88 2.38 18.08
N GLU A 105 9.71 3.24 18.69
CA GLU A 105 9.61 4.70 18.64
C GLU A 105 9.79 5.26 17.22
N ASN A 106 10.78 4.77 16.49
CA ASN A 106 11.02 5.14 15.10
C ASN A 106 9.87 4.69 14.20
N LEU A 107 9.28 3.54 14.49
CA LEU A 107 8.09 3.08 13.77
C LEU A 107 6.86 3.95 14.07
N ILE A 108 6.70 4.40 15.32
CA ILE A 108 5.65 5.37 15.70
C ILE A 108 5.86 6.69 14.98
N SER A 109 7.07 7.24 14.95
CA SER A 109 7.36 8.50 14.27
C SER A 109 7.12 8.40 12.76
N LEU A 110 7.50 7.28 12.15
CA LEU A 110 7.25 6.98 10.74
C LEU A 110 5.76 6.81 10.45
N THR A 111 5.01 6.21 11.37
CA THR A 111 3.54 6.10 11.26
C THR A 111 2.87 7.47 11.40
N LYS A 112 3.37 8.36 12.27
CA LYS A 112 2.89 9.75 12.34
C LYS A 112 3.10 10.51 11.02
N LYS A 113 4.29 10.35 10.40
CA LYS A 113 4.58 10.90 9.07
C LYS A 113 3.64 10.34 7.99
N TYR A 114 3.32 9.05 8.07
CA TYR A 114 2.36 8.43 7.15
C TYR A 114 0.98 9.07 7.27
N LEU A 115 0.48 9.28 8.49
CA LEU A 115 -0.85 9.88 8.72
C LEU A 115 -0.94 11.34 8.28
N SER A 116 0.15 12.11 8.40
CA SER A 116 0.18 13.52 8.00
C SER A 116 0.52 13.75 6.53
N ARG A 117 0.75 12.69 5.74
CA ARG A 117 1.17 12.77 4.32
C ARG A 117 0.23 13.62 3.46
N ASN A 118 -1.07 13.61 3.78
CA ASN A 118 -2.12 14.26 3.00
C ASN A 118 -2.56 15.62 3.53
N ASP A 119 -2.00 16.09 4.66
CA ASP A 119 -2.52 17.28 5.35
C ASP A 119 -2.40 18.54 4.52
N LYS A 120 -1.27 18.70 3.80
CA LYS A 120 -1.06 19.82 2.87
C LYS A 120 -2.07 19.82 1.73
N LEU A 121 -2.39 18.63 1.20
CA LEU A 121 -3.34 18.49 0.11
C LEU A 121 -4.77 18.80 0.58
N ILE A 122 -5.16 18.30 1.75
CA ILE A 122 -6.46 18.64 2.36
C ILE A 122 -6.58 20.14 2.62
N ALA A 123 -5.53 20.78 3.15
CA ALA A 123 -5.52 22.23 3.35
C ALA A 123 -5.73 22.99 2.03
N SER A 124 -5.10 22.55 0.94
CA SER A 124 -5.29 23.16 -0.39
C SER A 124 -6.71 22.97 -0.94
N ILE A 125 -7.33 21.81 -0.74
CA ILE A 125 -8.72 21.55 -1.14
C ILE A 125 -9.68 22.49 -0.41
N LEU A 126 -9.48 22.65 0.90
CA LEU A 126 -10.31 23.51 1.73
C LEU A 126 -10.12 25.00 1.40
N ALA A 127 -8.88 25.42 1.10
CA ALA A 127 -8.58 26.80 0.71
C ALA A 127 -9.19 27.18 -0.65
N ASN A 128 -9.18 26.25 -1.62
CA ASN A 128 -9.75 26.48 -2.95
C ASN A 128 -11.29 26.41 -3.00
N LYS A 129 -11.93 26.03 -1.89
CA LYS A 129 -13.39 25.94 -1.78
C LYS A 129 -14.00 27.34 -1.80
N ARG A 130 -14.88 27.61 -2.77
CA ARG A 130 -15.70 28.83 -2.78
C ARG A 130 -16.69 28.82 -1.61
N PRO A 131 -16.94 29.98 -0.96
CA PRO A 131 -17.93 30.05 0.11
C PRO A 131 -19.31 29.57 -0.40
N ASN A 132 -20.07 28.89 0.46
CA ASN A 132 -21.41 28.34 0.18
C ASN A 132 -21.51 27.27 -0.92
N ARG A 133 -20.40 26.75 -1.47
CA ARG A 133 -20.41 25.58 -2.36
C ARG A 133 -20.05 24.31 -1.59
N PRO A 134 -20.77 23.18 -1.74
CA PRO A 134 -20.34 21.90 -1.18
C PRO A 134 -19.04 21.43 -1.83
N LEU A 135 -18.28 20.57 -1.12
CA LEU A 135 -17.10 19.93 -1.69
C LEU A 135 -17.52 18.96 -2.80
N SER A 136 -16.59 18.67 -3.71
CA SER A 136 -16.79 17.58 -4.67
C SER A 136 -16.94 16.27 -3.91
N ALA A 137 -17.81 15.37 -4.38
CA ALA A 137 -18.00 14.04 -3.77
C ALA A 137 -16.67 13.27 -3.65
N LYS A 138 -15.74 13.47 -4.60
CA LYS A 138 -14.40 12.86 -4.54
C LYS A 138 -13.57 13.40 -3.37
N ASP A 139 -13.63 14.71 -3.16
CA ASP A 139 -12.86 15.39 -2.11
C ASP A 139 -13.41 15.05 -0.72
N GLU A 140 -14.73 14.98 -0.60
CA GLU A 140 -15.40 14.55 0.64
C GLU A 140 -15.03 13.11 1.01
N LEU A 141 -15.10 12.18 0.06
CA LEU A 141 -14.69 10.79 0.29
C LEU A 141 -13.20 10.69 0.65
N PHE A 142 -12.34 11.49 0.00
CA PHE A 142 -10.92 11.52 0.31
C PHE A 142 -10.65 12.02 1.73
N ILE A 143 -11.25 13.14 2.13
CA ILE A 143 -11.10 13.71 3.48
C ILE A 143 -11.66 12.73 4.52
N SER A 144 -12.82 12.14 4.27
CA SER A 144 -13.42 11.12 5.12
C SER A 144 -12.48 9.92 5.30
N SER A 145 -11.90 9.40 4.21
CA SER A 145 -10.95 8.29 4.25
C SER A 145 -9.69 8.59 5.07
N VAL A 146 -9.15 9.81 4.99
CA VAL A 146 -8.00 10.21 5.80
C VAL A 146 -8.39 10.34 7.28
N ASN A 147 -9.57 10.90 7.56
CA ASN A 147 -10.08 11.03 8.92
C ASN A 147 -10.36 9.67 9.56
N THR A 148 -10.90 8.70 8.82
CA THR A 148 -11.08 7.34 9.32
C THR A 148 -9.75 6.69 9.65
N GLU A 149 -8.73 6.85 8.80
CA GLU A 149 -7.38 6.33 9.03
C GLU A 149 -6.75 6.91 10.31
N LYS A 150 -6.88 8.23 10.53
CA LYS A 150 -6.41 8.91 11.74
C LYS A 150 -7.16 8.44 12.99
N ARG A 151 -8.49 8.31 12.91
CA ARG A 151 -9.33 7.84 14.02
C ARG A 151 -8.99 6.39 14.42
N GLU A 152 -8.79 5.53 13.44
CA GLU A 152 -8.36 4.14 13.66
C GLU A 152 -7.00 4.10 14.37
N ALA A 153 -6.04 4.92 13.93
CA ALA A 153 -4.73 4.99 14.56
C ALA A 153 -4.79 5.40 16.05
N SER A 154 -5.68 6.33 16.41
CA SER A 154 -5.86 6.77 17.81
C SER A 154 -6.64 5.78 18.68
N SER A 155 -7.65 5.09 18.13
CA SER A 155 -8.57 4.26 18.91
C SER A 155 -8.16 2.77 18.97
N SER A 156 -8.35 2.05 17.87
CA SER A 156 -8.06 0.60 17.77
C SER A 156 -6.59 0.31 17.49
N GLY A 157 -5.90 1.28 16.90
CA GLY A 157 -4.57 1.13 16.34
C GLY A 157 -4.62 0.76 14.87
N ILE A 158 -3.56 1.14 14.16
CA ILE A 158 -3.43 0.97 12.72
C ILE A 158 -2.45 -0.17 12.40
N ARG A 159 -2.81 -1.07 11.48
CA ARG A 159 -1.97 -2.22 11.08
C ARG A 159 -0.85 -1.79 10.14
N VAL A 160 0.40 -1.92 10.54
CA VAL A 160 1.61 -1.53 9.76
C VAL A 160 2.56 -2.73 9.62
N PRO A 161 3.45 -2.76 8.61
CA PRO A 161 4.49 -3.79 8.55
C PRO A 161 5.41 -3.69 9.77
N ASP A 162 5.79 -4.85 10.32
CA ASP A 162 6.74 -4.95 11.41
C ASP A 162 8.14 -4.66 10.88
N LEU A 163 8.53 -3.40 10.97
CA LEU A 163 9.87 -3.01 10.57
C LEU A 163 10.92 -3.47 11.56
N SER A 164 10.57 -4.10 12.72
CA SER A 164 11.44 -4.58 13.84
C SER A 164 12.20 -5.89 13.55
N SER A 165 11.84 -6.63 12.50
CA SER A 165 12.46 -7.91 12.17
C SER A 165 13.19 -7.85 10.83
N LYS A 166 14.43 -8.35 10.79
CA LYS A 166 15.23 -8.44 9.56
C LYS A 166 14.51 -9.26 8.48
N SER A 167 13.95 -10.41 8.86
CA SER A 167 13.22 -11.27 7.92
C SER A 167 12.01 -10.56 7.29
N THR A 168 11.28 -9.77 8.08
CA THR A 168 10.16 -8.97 7.57
C THR A 168 10.65 -7.86 6.64
N LEU A 169 11.77 -7.21 6.96
CA LEU A 169 12.36 -6.18 6.12
C LEU A 169 12.83 -6.73 4.77
N ASP A 170 13.52 -7.87 4.76
CA ASP A 170 13.98 -8.52 3.54
C ASP A 170 12.78 -8.90 2.65
N ALA A 171 11.72 -9.46 3.24
CA ALA A 171 10.47 -9.74 2.55
C ALA A 171 9.81 -8.47 1.99
N LEU A 172 9.75 -7.40 2.78
CA LEU A 172 9.17 -6.11 2.35
C LEU A 172 9.99 -5.47 1.22
N PHE A 173 11.32 -5.62 1.22
CA PHE A 173 12.20 -5.06 0.19
C PHE A 173 12.16 -5.84 -1.12
N ALA A 174 12.06 -7.17 -1.05
CA ALA A 174 11.89 -8.05 -2.20
C ALA A 174 10.47 -7.97 -2.79
N TRP A 175 9.47 -7.57 -1.99
CA TRP A 175 8.08 -7.49 -2.41
C TRP A 175 7.85 -6.48 -3.53
N ASN A 176 7.20 -6.93 -4.61
CA ASN A 176 6.95 -6.17 -5.83
C ASN A 176 5.60 -5.43 -5.85
N GLY A 177 4.81 -5.51 -4.78
CA GLY A 177 3.48 -4.89 -4.71
C GLY A 177 2.31 -5.83 -4.97
N ASP A 178 2.53 -7.14 -5.15
CA ASP A 178 1.42 -8.09 -5.29
C ASP A 178 0.66 -8.26 -3.96
N HIS A 179 -0.64 -8.01 -3.98
CA HIS A 179 -1.53 -8.15 -2.83
C HIS A 179 -1.55 -9.56 -2.23
N ASN A 180 -1.37 -10.62 -3.02
CA ASN A 180 -1.38 -11.99 -2.48
C ASN A 180 -0.18 -12.23 -1.54
N ALA A 181 0.96 -11.62 -1.84
CA ALA A 181 2.17 -11.76 -1.04
C ALA A 181 2.19 -10.86 0.20
N ILE A 182 1.20 -9.97 0.37
CA ILE A 182 1.17 -9.03 1.49
C ILE A 182 0.95 -9.74 2.83
N ASP A 183 0.24 -10.86 2.83
CA ASP A 183 -0.08 -11.63 4.04
C ASP A 183 1.15 -12.36 4.59
N HIS A 184 2.18 -12.56 3.77
CA HIS A 184 3.47 -13.12 4.22
C HIS A 184 4.34 -12.07 4.94
N ILE A 185 4.04 -10.78 4.80
CA ILE A 185 4.76 -9.72 5.49
C ILE A 185 4.16 -9.56 6.88
N LYS A 186 4.94 -9.85 7.92
CA LYS A 186 4.49 -9.72 9.30
C LYS A 186 4.05 -8.28 9.58
N SER A 187 2.88 -8.15 10.18
CA SER A 187 2.27 -6.88 10.51
C SER A 187 2.04 -6.74 12.01
N ILE A 188 2.17 -5.53 12.54
CA ILE A 188 1.80 -5.20 13.92
C ILE A 188 0.74 -4.10 13.95
N THR A 189 -0.09 -4.12 14.99
CA THR A 189 -1.07 -3.05 15.24
C THR A 189 -0.47 -2.03 16.17
N LEU A 190 -0.39 -0.77 15.73
CA LEU A 190 0.15 0.33 16.52
C LEU A 190 -0.93 1.34 16.86
N LYS A 191 -1.08 1.62 18.15
CA LYS A 191 -1.87 2.73 18.64
C LYS A 191 -0.98 3.96 18.73
N ILE A 192 -1.45 5.07 18.16
CA ILE A 192 -0.76 6.35 18.23
C ILE A 192 -1.55 7.21 19.20
N GLN A 193 -0.93 7.56 20.33
CA GLN A 193 -1.50 8.56 21.22
C GLN A 193 -1.46 9.90 20.48
N SER A 194 -2.65 10.52 20.41
CA SER A 194 -2.85 11.88 19.90
C SER A 194 -2.11 12.89 20.74
#